data_AF-A0A952UHJ0-F1
#
_entry.id   AF-A0A952UHJ0-F1
#
_cell.length_a   1.000
_cell.length_b   1.000
_cell.length_c   1.000
_cell.angle_alpha   90.00
_cell.angle_beta   90.00
_cell.angle_gamma   90.00
#
_symmetry.space_group_name_H-M   'P 1'
#
loop_
_entity.id
_entity.type
_entity.pdbx_description
1 polymer ?
#
loop_
_entity_poly.entity_id
_entity_poly.type
_entity_poly.pdbx_seq_one_letter_code
_entity_poly.pdbx_strand_id
1 'polypeptide(L)' 'MIPFMLAVASCTWSDVTDRVDALWPGPEEEKWMEVGWRLNLFQARQEASDSGKPLFLWMMNGHPTGCT' A
#
# COMPACT_ATOMS: atom_id res chain seq x y z
N MET A 1 3.61 45.78 -13.53
CA MET A 1 2.68 44.98 -12.69
C MET A 1 2.35 43.74 -13.51
N ILE A 2 2.34 42.56 -12.89
CA ILE A 2 2.19 41.20 -13.47
C ILE A 2 3.54 40.54 -13.85
N PRO A 3 4.09 39.72 -12.94
CA PRO A 3 4.53 38.39 -13.36
C PRO A 3 4.15 37.37 -12.29
N PHE A 4 2.87 36.99 -12.23
CA PHE A 4 2.44 35.85 -11.40
C PHE A 4 1.70 34.77 -12.22
N MET A 5 1.54 35.00 -13.53
CA MET A 5 0.73 34.17 -14.41
C MET A 5 1.60 33.42 -15.45
N LEU A 6 2.66 32.74 -15.00
CA LEU A 6 3.55 31.97 -15.90
C LEU A 6 4.13 30.69 -15.28
N ALA A 7 3.62 30.22 -14.15
CA ALA A 7 4.11 29.00 -13.49
C ALA A 7 3.15 27.80 -13.56
N VAL A 8 1.94 27.97 -14.11
CA VAL A 8 0.92 26.90 -14.15
C VAL A 8 0.97 26.07 -15.44
N ALA A 9 1.80 26.43 -16.41
CA ALA A 9 1.75 25.88 -17.77
C ALA A 9 2.72 24.73 -18.08
N SER A 10 3.50 24.23 -17.13
CA SER A 10 4.56 23.23 -17.42
C SER A 10 4.27 21.80 -17.01
N CYS A 11 3.14 21.52 -16.35
CA CYS A 11 2.79 20.15 -15.96
C CYS A 11 1.87 19.55 -17.03
N THR A 12 2.44 18.70 -17.88
CA THR A 12 1.67 17.88 -18.82
C THR A 12 1.13 16.64 -18.09
N TRP A 13 0.09 16.00 -18.64
CA TRP A 13 -0.43 14.75 -18.07
C TRP A 13 0.64 13.65 -17.96
N SER A 14 1.59 13.60 -18.89
CA SER A 14 2.74 12.69 -18.82
C SER A 14 3.65 12.96 -17.62
N ASP A 15 3.91 14.22 -17.27
CA ASP A 15 4.76 14.56 -16.11
C ASP A 15 4.13 14.10 -14.78
N VAL A 16 2.80 14.07 -14.72
CA VAL A 16 2.08 13.57 -13.54
C VAL A 16 2.16 12.05 -13.47
N THR A 17 1.91 11.36 -14.58
CA THR A 17 1.96 9.89 -14.62
C THR A 17 3.35 9.38 -14.24
N ASP A 18 4.42 9.93 -14.81
CA ASP A 18 5.79 9.50 -14.50
C ASP A 18 6.14 9.66 -13.01
N ARG A 19 5.64 10.74 -12.38
CA ARG A 19 5.85 10.99 -10.95
C ARG A 19 5.03 10.07 -10.06
N VAL A 20 3.81 9.72 -10.48
CA VAL A 20 2.95 8.79 -9.75
C VAL A 20 3.49 7.36 -9.87
N ASP A 21 3.94 6.96 -11.05
CA ASP A 21 4.53 5.63 -11.27
C ASP A 21 5.80 5.43 -10.44
N ALA A 22 6.60 6.49 -10.25
CA ALA A 22 7.77 6.47 -9.38
C ALA A 22 7.44 6.29 -7.88
N LEU A 23 6.19 6.46 -7.46
CA LEU A 23 5.74 6.21 -6.08
C LEU A 23 5.26 4.77 -5.87
N TRP A 24 5.03 4.02 -6.95
CA TRP A 24 4.60 2.64 -6.82
C TRP A 24 5.76 1.79 -6.28
N PRO A 25 5.53 0.93 -5.28
CA PRO A 25 6.57 0.05 -4.77
C PRO A 25 7.12 -0.83 -5.90
N GLY A 26 8.44 -0.96 -5.95
CA GLY A 26 9.09 -1.86 -6.88
C GLY A 26 8.83 -3.33 -6.53
N PRO A 27 9.18 -4.28 -7.43
CA PRO A 27 8.95 -5.70 -7.20
C PRO A 27 9.57 -6.24 -5.89
N GLU A 28 10.73 -5.69 -5.50
CA GLU A 28 11.39 -6.08 -4.25
C GLU A 28 10.67 -5.57 -2.99
N GLU A 29 9.93 -4.47 -3.10
CA GLU A 29 9.15 -3.87 -2.02
C GLU A 29 7.76 -4.53 -1.87
N GLU A 30 7.30 -5.25 -2.88
CA GLU A 30 6.02 -5.97 -2.90
C GLU A 30 6.12 -7.46 -2.54
N LYS A 31 7.30 -7.99 -2.15
CA LYS A 31 7.48 -9.43 -1.82
C LYS A 31 6.49 -9.99 -0.79
N TRP A 32 5.96 -9.14 0.09
CA TRP A 32 4.95 -9.53 1.06
C TRP A 32 3.65 -10.03 0.40
N MET A 33 3.37 -9.66 -0.85
CA MET A 33 2.24 -10.15 -1.64
C MET A 33 2.37 -11.62 -2.03
N GLU A 34 3.59 -12.15 -2.11
CA GLU A 34 3.85 -13.56 -2.47
C GLU A 34 3.61 -14.52 -1.30
N VAL A 35 3.51 -13.99 -0.07
CA VAL A 35 3.19 -14.79 1.10
C VAL A 35 1.79 -15.37 0.92
N GLY A 36 1.64 -16.69 1.11
CA GLY A 36 0.36 -17.40 1.04
C GLY A 36 -0.57 -17.05 2.20
N TRP A 37 -1.02 -15.79 2.29
CA TRP A 37 -1.87 -15.27 3.36
C TRP A 37 -3.14 -16.09 3.51
N ARG A 38 -3.54 -16.33 4.76
CA ARG A 38 -4.84 -16.91 5.09
C ARG A 38 -5.85 -15.78 5.22
N LEU A 39 -6.95 -15.86 4.46
CA LEU A 39 -8.01 -14.84 4.46
C LEU A 39 -9.05 -15.06 5.57
N ASN A 40 -9.09 -16.26 6.16
CA ASN A 40 -9.98 -16.59 7.27
C ASN A 40 -9.19 -16.69 8.58
N LEU A 41 -9.41 -15.72 9.48
CA LEU A 41 -8.70 -15.65 10.76
C LEU A 41 -8.96 -16.85 11.66
N PHE A 42 -10.20 -17.36 11.73
CA PHE A 42 -10.54 -18.48 12.61
C PHE A 42 -9.89 -19.78 12.14
N GLN A 43 -9.89 -20.01 10.82
CA GLN A 43 -9.20 -21.14 10.23
C GLN A 43 -7.69 -21.05 10.47
N ALA A 44 -7.06 -19.90 10.21
CA ALA A 44 -5.64 -19.69 10.42
C ALA A 44 -5.24 -19.87 11.89
N ARG A 45 -6.08 -19.44 12.83
CA ARG A 45 -5.88 -19.64 14.27
C ARG A 45 -5.88 -21.13 14.62
N GLN A 46 -6.81 -21.91 14.08
CA GLN A 46 -6.86 -23.35 14.32
C GLN A 46 -5.61 -24.04 13.74
N GLU A 47 -5.24 -23.73 12.49
CA GLU A 47 -4.02 -24.25 11.83
C GLU A 47 -2.74 -23.95 12.66
N ALA A 48 -2.64 -22.74 13.22
CA ALA A 48 -1.51 -22.33 14.05
C ALA A 48 -1.46 -23.11 15.38
N SER A 49 -2.62 -23.30 16.03
CA SER A 49 -2.75 -24.10 17.25
C SER A 49 -2.36 -25.56 17.02
N ASP A 50 -2.89 -26.17 15.96
CA ASP A 50 -2.66 -27.60 15.64
C ASP A 50 -1.20 -27.87 15.28
N SER A 51 -0.55 -26.91 14.62
CA SER A 51 0.87 -27.02 14.25
C SER A 51 1.84 -26.53 15.34
N GLY A 52 1.35 -25.98 16.45
CA GLY A 52 2.16 -25.41 17.52
C GLY A 52 3.00 -24.21 17.08
N LYS A 53 2.58 -23.48 16.04
CA LYS A 53 3.32 -22.35 15.47
C LYS A 53 2.68 -21.02 15.89
N PRO A 54 3.47 -19.94 16.07
CA PRO A 54 2.92 -18.62 16.32
C PRO A 54 2.13 -18.12 15.09
N LEU A 55 1.08 -17.33 15.35
CA LEU A 55 0.30 -16.67 14.29
C LEU A 55 0.88 -15.28 14.02
N PHE A 56 1.34 -15.05 12.80
CA PHE A 56 1.67 -13.71 12.31
C PHE A 56 0.44 -13.11 11.62
N LEU A 57 0.00 -11.95 12.09
CA LEU A 57 -1.23 -11.32 11.61
C LEU A 57 -0.93 -9.98 10.95
N TRP A 58 -1.19 -9.91 9.65
CA TRP A 58 -1.17 -8.66 8.91
C TRP A 58 -2.60 -8.12 8.83
N MET A 59 -2.85 -7.01 9.49
CA MET A 59 -4.17 -6.37 9.49
C MET A 59 -4.03 -4.86 9.49
N MET A 60 -4.78 -4.20 8.63
CA MET A 60 -4.94 -2.76 8.70
C MET A 60 -5.78 -2.43 9.92
N ASN A 61 -5.13 -1.97 10.99
CA ASN A 61 -5.77 -1.44 12.20
C ASN A 61 -6.31 0.00 11.97
N GLY A 62 -5.95 0.68 10.87
CA GLY A 62 -6.35 2.07 10.64
C GLY A 62 -7.87 2.28 10.56
N HIS A 63 -8.33 3.42 11.07
CA HIS A 63 -9.66 3.95 10.73
C HIS A 63 -9.72 4.04 9.19
N PRO A 64 -10.65 3.34 8.52
CA PRO A 64 -10.60 3.16 7.07
C PRO A 64 -10.72 4.47 6.27
N THR A 65 -11.06 5.59 6.94
CA THR A 65 -11.16 6.94 6.36
C THR A 65 -10.07 7.91 6.82
N GLY A 66 -9.14 7.50 7.70
CA GLY A 66 -8.06 8.38 8.17
C GLY A 66 -8.52 9.64 8.92
N CYS A 67 -9.73 9.66 9.47
CA CYS A 67 -10.24 10.81 10.23
C CYS A 67 -9.93 10.65 11.73
N THR A 68 -9.02 11.48 12.25
CA THR A 68 -8.94 11.84 13.68
C THR A 68 -9.04 13.34 13.81
#